data_AF-A0A1F8WGZ6-F1
#
_entry.id   AF-A0A1F8WGZ6-F1
#
_cell.length_a   1.000
_cell.length_b   1.000
_cell.length_c   1.000
_cell.angle_alpha   90.00
_cell.angle_beta   90.00
_cell.angle_gamma   90.00
#
_symmetry.space_group_name_H-M   'P 1'
#
loop_
_entity.id
_entity.type
_entity.pdbx_description
1 polymer ?
#
loop_
_entity_poly.entity_id
_entity_poly.type
_entity_poly.pdbx_seq_one_letter_code
_entity_poly.pdbx_strand_id
1 'polypeptide(L)'
;MKMPGNCCSFKIFSIPAFVLILFSSLPVFAYTQALTHVGGAPAKAEVVLVTDDNKVIMAGAARLNGNAFGAVVRYLANGSLDSSFGHKGVARIDPLGKEYLYGLTANETGAVYVSGYSQRWFHKDVLLVKLDTQGKPDPQFGKNGFVVDDFGGDEEIHYMARDSQGRLVLAGFSEDGDGTHPLVVRYLPDGKRDPAFVGARQAAPQIKGAASSAPTILYSLVLDSQDRPVVAGAIQDDRGITYCIVARFTSQGNLDASFGNEGIVWANEEGVSGVCSSVTVSKKGGIFAAGYQQMGLNNTAFFATSLNKNGTKNLAFGQKGIVLTDITPGFDLAHGIVIDSNENIFLAGEYQTGQDERGKFYFGMALVQYDAHGIPDPSFYEKGVFKMSLSSRDISGFMGVTLDSDEKPVMAGVSKKRFLLLRNP
;
A
#
# COMPACT_ATOMS: atom_id res chain seq x y z
N MET A 1 20.96 15.61 26.24
CA MET A 1 21.43 14.75 25.14
C MET A 1 20.21 14.26 24.40
N LYS A 2 20.07 14.66 23.14
CA LYS A 2 18.95 14.31 22.24
C LYS A 2 19.49 13.31 21.21
N MET A 3 18.84 12.15 21.11
CA MET A 3 18.55 11.33 19.92
C MET A 3 18.06 9.93 20.38
N PRO A 4 17.30 9.17 19.57
CA PRO A 4 16.68 9.51 18.29
C PRO A 4 15.14 9.35 18.29
N GLY A 5 14.48 10.00 17.33
CA GLY A 5 13.09 9.74 17.00
C GLY A 5 12.96 8.37 16.34
N ASN A 6 12.14 7.51 16.91
CA ASN A 6 11.68 6.30 16.26
C ASN A 6 10.72 6.70 15.14
N CYS A 7 11.23 6.70 13.91
CA CYS A 7 10.38 6.69 12.73
C CYS A 7 9.76 5.28 12.68
N CYS A 8 8.52 5.16 13.18
CA CYS A 8 7.78 3.91 13.17
C CYS A 8 7.34 3.63 11.73
N SER A 9 7.68 2.45 11.22
CA SER A 9 7.28 1.99 9.90
C SER A 9 5.80 1.56 9.94
N PHE A 10 4.91 2.46 9.51
CA PHE A 10 3.48 2.15 9.38
C PHE A 10 3.23 1.30 8.13
N LYS A 11 2.32 0.32 8.25
CA LYS A 11 2.09 -0.75 7.26
C LYS A 11 0.65 -0.62 6.77
N ILE A 12 0.45 -0.49 5.47
CA ILE A 12 -0.85 -0.24 4.83
C ILE A 12 -1.00 -1.29 3.73
N PHE A 13 -2.16 -1.93 3.62
CA PHE A 13 -2.48 -2.95 2.60
C PHE A 13 -3.85 -2.66 1.94
N SER A 14 -4.23 -3.24 0.79
CA SER A 14 -5.60 -3.12 0.21
C SER A 14 -6.39 -4.47 0.31
N ILE A 15 -7.73 -4.56 0.46
CA ILE A 15 -8.40 -5.85 0.84
C ILE A 15 -9.88 -6.04 0.37
N PRO A 16 -10.35 -7.28 0.06
CA PRO A 16 -11.73 -7.77 0.22
C PRO A 16 -11.97 -8.69 1.45
N ALA A 17 -12.82 -8.28 2.41
CA ALA A 17 -13.64 -9.10 3.34
C ALA A 17 -13.09 -10.42 4.00
N PHE A 18 -12.81 -10.37 5.33
CA PHE A 18 -12.82 -11.42 6.41
C PHE A 18 -11.59 -12.34 6.77
N VAL A 19 -11.49 -12.62 8.11
CA VAL A 19 -10.78 -13.61 9.01
C VAL A 19 -9.26 -13.58 9.23
N LEU A 20 -8.74 -13.04 10.35
CA LEU A 20 -7.32 -13.11 10.77
C LEU A 20 -6.89 -14.52 11.23
N ILE A 21 -5.81 -15.10 10.69
CA ILE A 21 -5.16 -16.32 11.19
C ILE A 21 -3.69 -15.99 11.55
N LEU A 22 -3.34 -16.12 12.82
CA LEU A 22 -1.97 -15.99 13.33
C LEU A 22 -1.33 -17.38 13.43
N PHE A 23 -0.21 -17.62 12.76
CA PHE A 23 0.64 -18.78 13.02
C PHE A 23 1.92 -18.33 13.74
N SER A 24 2.08 -18.74 14.99
CA SER A 24 3.37 -18.66 15.70
C SER A 24 3.82 -20.07 16.09
N SER A 25 4.88 -20.54 15.43
CA SER A 25 5.82 -21.60 15.84
C SER A 25 5.26 -22.94 16.39
N LEU A 26 5.01 -23.90 15.47
CA LEU A 26 5.00 -25.38 15.60
C LEU A 26 4.03 -26.05 16.62
N PRO A 27 3.62 -27.31 16.39
CA PRO A 27 2.22 -27.71 16.25
C PRO A 27 1.46 -27.79 17.58
N VAL A 28 0.62 -26.81 17.91
CA VAL A 28 -0.72 -27.03 18.49
C VAL A 28 -1.59 -25.86 18.05
N PHE A 29 -2.64 -26.19 17.31
CA PHE A 29 -3.65 -25.26 16.82
C PHE A 29 -4.37 -24.55 17.98
N ALA A 30 -4.30 -23.23 18.01
CA ALA A 30 -5.40 -22.40 18.49
C ALA A 30 -6.04 -21.72 17.27
N TYR A 31 -7.02 -22.40 16.68
CA TYR A 31 -7.92 -21.78 15.71
C TYR A 31 -8.65 -20.63 16.40
N THR A 32 -8.29 -19.38 16.10
CA THR A 32 -9.16 -18.25 16.40
C THR A 32 -9.73 -17.73 15.08
N GLN A 33 -10.96 -18.14 14.79
CA GLN A 33 -11.76 -17.56 13.72
C GLN A 33 -12.24 -16.19 14.18
N ALA A 34 -11.59 -15.11 13.75
CA ALA A 34 -12.16 -13.77 13.89
C ALA A 34 -13.11 -13.46 12.72
N LEU A 35 -14.31 -14.06 12.74
CA LEU A 35 -15.44 -13.60 11.92
C LEU A 35 -16.07 -12.39 12.61
N THR A 36 -15.46 -11.21 12.48
CA THR A 36 -16.03 -9.99 13.06
C THR A 36 -17.25 -9.57 12.25
N HIS A 37 -18.43 -9.91 12.74
CA HIS A 37 -19.68 -9.37 12.22
C HIS A 37 -19.76 -7.90 12.62
N VAL A 38 -19.62 -7.00 11.66
CA VAL A 38 -19.82 -5.56 11.89
C VAL A 38 -21.32 -5.30 11.99
N GLY A 39 -21.89 -5.44 13.18
CA GLY A 39 -23.33 -5.22 13.42
C GLY A 39 -24.27 -6.12 12.58
N GLY A 40 -23.82 -7.31 12.17
CA GLY A 40 -24.59 -8.23 11.32
C GLY A 40 -24.48 -7.97 9.81
N ALA A 41 -23.64 -7.03 9.37
CA ALA A 41 -23.42 -6.69 7.97
C ALA A 41 -22.25 -7.49 7.32
N PRO A 42 -22.35 -7.87 6.03
CA PRO A 42 -21.17 -8.25 5.25
C PRO A 42 -20.20 -7.05 5.15
N ALA A 43 -18.93 -7.29 5.48
CA ALA A 43 -17.89 -6.27 5.51
C ALA A 43 -16.69 -6.68 4.65
N LYS A 44 -16.20 -5.72 3.86
CA LYS A 44 -14.97 -5.75 3.08
C LYS A 44 -13.96 -4.87 3.82
N ALA A 45 -13.13 -5.47 4.67
CA ALA A 45 -11.86 -4.83 5.01
C ALA A 45 -11.15 -4.55 3.69
N GLU A 46 -10.51 -3.40 3.58
CA GLU A 46 -9.76 -2.84 2.44
C GLU A 46 -8.39 -2.34 2.90
N VAL A 47 -8.02 -2.36 4.18
CA VAL A 47 -6.66 -2.03 4.63
C VAL A 47 -6.36 -2.59 6.02
N VAL A 48 -5.09 -2.91 6.30
CA VAL A 48 -4.63 -3.33 7.63
C VAL A 48 -3.33 -2.63 8.04
N LEU A 49 -3.23 -2.31 9.32
CA LEU A 49 -2.09 -1.69 10.00
C LEU A 49 -1.79 -2.48 11.28
N VAL A 50 -0.51 -2.68 11.56
CA VAL A 50 -0.03 -3.18 12.86
C VAL A 50 0.65 -2.01 13.58
N THR A 51 0.23 -1.75 14.82
CA THR A 51 0.77 -0.68 15.66
C THR A 51 1.92 -1.19 16.55
N ASP A 52 2.70 -0.28 17.13
CA ASP A 52 3.87 -0.62 17.95
C ASP A 52 3.53 -1.43 19.21
N ASP A 53 2.28 -1.32 19.70
CA ASP A 53 1.75 -2.13 20.80
C ASP A 53 1.21 -3.50 20.32
N ASN A 54 1.58 -3.93 19.11
CA ASN A 54 1.18 -5.17 18.44
C ASN A 54 -0.33 -5.32 18.23
N LYS A 55 -1.12 -4.24 18.34
CA LYS A 55 -2.52 -4.27 17.94
C LYS A 55 -2.62 -4.27 16.42
N VAL A 56 -3.70 -4.85 15.91
CA VAL A 56 -4.00 -4.88 14.48
C VAL A 56 -5.24 -4.04 14.22
N ILE A 57 -5.14 -3.06 13.35
CA ILE A 57 -6.25 -2.21 12.92
C ILE A 57 -6.55 -2.56 11.47
N MET A 58 -7.81 -2.82 11.16
CA MET A 58 -8.29 -2.97 9.78
C MET A 58 -9.30 -1.88 9.47
N ALA A 59 -9.34 -1.38 8.24
CA ALA A 59 -10.43 -0.51 7.77
C ALA A 59 -10.98 -0.99 6.43
N GLY A 60 -12.19 -0.59 6.08
CA GLY A 60 -12.82 -0.86 4.78
C GLY A 60 -14.31 -0.50 4.78
N ALA A 61 -15.09 -1.11 3.89
CA ALA A 61 -16.54 -0.85 3.76
C ALA A 61 -17.38 -2.03 4.27
N ALA A 62 -18.43 -1.76 5.04
CA ALA A 62 -19.45 -2.72 5.46
C ALA A 62 -20.84 -2.32 4.96
N ARG A 63 -21.75 -3.28 4.77
CA ARG A 63 -23.07 -3.02 4.19
C ARG A 63 -24.22 -3.42 5.10
N LEU A 64 -25.02 -2.45 5.54
CA LEU A 64 -26.24 -2.70 6.30
C LEU A 64 -27.45 -2.23 5.48
N ASN A 65 -28.43 -3.11 5.26
CA ASN A 65 -29.65 -2.82 4.50
C ASN A 65 -29.39 -2.20 3.10
N GLY A 66 -28.32 -2.62 2.42
CA GLY A 66 -27.93 -2.12 1.11
C GLY A 66 -27.07 -0.84 1.12
N ASN A 67 -26.90 -0.18 2.27
CA ASN A 67 -26.07 1.01 2.42
C ASN A 67 -24.67 0.65 2.90
N ALA A 68 -23.66 1.09 2.15
CA ALA A 68 -22.26 0.94 2.52
C ALA A 68 -21.88 2.02 3.54
N PHE A 69 -21.09 1.65 4.55
CA PHE A 69 -20.50 2.55 5.53
C PHE A 69 -19.08 2.07 5.81
N GLY A 70 -18.21 2.99 6.21
CA GLY A 70 -16.85 2.66 6.55
C GLY A 70 -16.79 1.97 7.92
N ALA A 71 -15.95 0.97 8.06
CA ALA A 71 -15.75 0.25 9.32
C ALA A 71 -14.26 0.19 9.63
N VAL A 72 -13.90 0.52 10.87
CA VAL A 72 -12.54 0.35 11.40
C VAL A 72 -12.62 -0.62 12.56
N VAL A 73 -11.84 -1.68 12.51
CA VAL A 73 -11.86 -2.79 13.48
C VAL A 73 -10.50 -2.86 14.14
N ARG A 74 -10.45 -3.02 15.47
CA ARG A 74 -9.19 -3.20 16.20
C ARG A 74 -9.13 -4.54 16.91
N TYR A 75 -8.01 -5.23 16.79
CA TYR A 75 -7.67 -6.46 17.48
C TYR A 75 -6.50 -6.23 18.43
N LEU A 76 -6.50 -6.96 19.54
CA LEU A 76 -5.39 -7.03 20.48
C LEU A 76 -4.25 -7.89 19.91
N ALA A 77 -3.07 -7.80 20.51
CA ALA A 77 -1.88 -8.57 20.12
C ALA A 77 -2.09 -10.10 20.14
N ASN A 78 -3.01 -10.58 20.98
CA ASN A 78 -3.40 -11.99 21.05
C ASN A 78 -4.42 -12.40 19.96
N GLY A 79 -4.74 -11.51 19.01
CA GLY A 79 -5.69 -11.73 17.91
C GLY A 79 -7.16 -11.60 18.30
N SER A 80 -7.51 -11.43 19.58
CA SER A 80 -8.88 -11.18 20.00
C SER A 80 -9.36 -9.77 19.63
N LEU A 81 -10.66 -9.60 19.40
CA LEU A 81 -11.24 -8.29 19.10
C LEU A 81 -11.16 -7.36 20.32
N ASP A 82 -10.68 -6.14 20.13
CA ASP A 82 -10.56 -5.16 21.20
C ASP A 82 -11.91 -4.50 21.49
N SER A 83 -12.65 -5.04 22.46
CA SER A 83 -14.00 -4.56 22.80
C SER A 83 -14.06 -3.11 23.30
N SER A 84 -12.93 -2.50 23.66
CA SER A 84 -12.84 -1.08 24.06
C SER A 84 -12.85 -0.11 22.87
N PHE A 85 -12.65 -0.60 21.65
CA PHE A 85 -12.62 0.23 20.45
C PHE A 85 -14.00 0.34 19.80
N GLY A 86 -14.51 1.56 19.64
CA GLY A 86 -15.82 1.82 19.05
C GLY A 86 -16.94 1.05 19.77
N HIS A 87 -17.88 0.52 18.99
CA HIS A 87 -18.91 -0.38 19.50
C HIS A 87 -18.46 -1.83 19.34
N LYS A 88 -18.08 -2.49 20.45
CA LYS A 88 -17.66 -3.91 20.48
C LYS A 88 -16.51 -4.21 19.51
N GLY A 89 -15.51 -3.34 19.46
CA GLY A 89 -14.33 -3.48 18.59
C GLY A 89 -14.45 -2.89 17.20
N VAL A 90 -15.56 -2.21 16.90
CA VAL A 90 -15.80 -1.61 15.59
C VAL A 90 -16.19 -0.14 15.69
N ALA A 91 -15.42 0.72 15.06
CA ALA A 91 -15.81 2.11 14.80
C ALA A 91 -16.55 2.20 13.46
N ARG A 92 -17.74 2.79 13.48
CA ARG A 92 -18.56 3.06 12.29
C ARG A 92 -18.25 4.45 11.75
N ILE A 93 -17.94 4.53 10.46
CA ILE A 93 -17.67 5.75 9.71
C ILE A 93 -18.82 5.94 8.71
N ASP A 94 -19.61 6.98 8.91
CA ASP A 94 -20.81 7.24 8.10
C ASP A 94 -21.18 8.73 8.15
N PRO A 95 -20.26 9.63 7.74
CA PRO A 95 -20.52 11.04 7.87
C PRO A 95 -21.63 11.52 6.92
N LEU A 96 -21.66 11.04 5.67
CA LEU A 96 -22.34 11.79 4.61
C LEU A 96 -22.85 10.98 3.40
N GLY A 97 -22.50 9.69 3.24
CA GLY A 97 -22.81 8.88 2.05
C GLY A 97 -22.46 7.39 2.16
N LYS A 98 -22.07 6.78 1.04
CA LYS A 98 -21.52 5.42 1.00
C LYS A 98 -20.01 5.47 1.14
N GLU A 99 -19.50 4.92 2.24
CA GLU A 99 -18.11 5.18 2.61
C GLU A 99 -17.22 3.98 2.36
N TYR A 100 -16.08 4.24 1.73
CA TYR A 100 -15.06 3.26 1.39
C TYR A 100 -13.72 3.76 1.89
N LEU A 101 -12.97 2.90 2.58
CA LEU A 101 -11.75 3.26 3.30
C LEU A 101 -10.60 2.44 2.73
N TYR A 102 -9.48 3.05 2.37
CA TYR A 102 -8.33 2.40 1.72
C TYR A 102 -6.98 2.79 2.33
N GLY A 103 -6.85 4.00 2.87
CA GLY A 103 -5.63 4.45 3.55
C GLY A 103 -5.78 4.36 5.06
N LEU A 104 -4.71 4.00 5.76
CA LEU A 104 -4.71 3.82 7.21
C LEU A 104 -3.35 4.19 7.81
N THR A 105 -3.29 5.06 8.80
CA THR A 105 -2.08 5.31 9.57
C THR A 105 -2.42 5.57 11.04
N ALA A 106 -1.42 5.56 11.92
CA ALA A 106 -1.60 5.87 13.33
C ALA A 106 -0.49 6.83 13.80
N ASN A 107 -0.66 7.43 14.97
CA ASN A 107 0.42 8.18 15.63
C ASN A 107 0.87 7.48 16.92
N GLU A 108 1.93 8.01 17.54
CA GLU A 108 2.51 7.43 18.76
C GLU A 108 1.52 7.42 19.96
N THR A 109 0.48 8.26 19.92
CA THR A 109 -0.56 8.30 20.96
C THR A 109 -1.64 7.23 20.76
N GLY A 110 -1.60 6.47 19.66
CA GLY A 110 -2.60 5.47 19.29
C GLY A 110 -3.87 6.02 18.65
N ALA A 111 -3.86 7.29 18.22
CA ALA A 111 -4.91 7.83 17.35
C ALA A 111 -4.75 7.25 15.94
N VAL A 112 -5.86 7.01 15.27
CA VAL A 112 -5.93 6.32 13.98
C VAL A 112 -6.45 7.31 12.93
N TYR A 113 -5.80 7.36 11.78
CA TYR A 113 -6.23 8.16 10.64
C TYR A 113 -6.62 7.23 9.51
N VAL A 114 -7.76 7.47 8.88
CA VAL A 114 -8.29 6.63 7.82
C VAL A 114 -8.72 7.50 6.65
N SER A 115 -8.34 7.11 5.44
CA SER A 115 -8.72 7.82 4.22
C SER A 115 -9.40 6.91 3.21
N GLY A 116 -10.11 7.51 2.28
CA GLY A 116 -10.76 6.82 1.16
C GLY A 116 -11.66 7.80 0.44
N TYR A 117 -12.88 7.38 0.12
CA TYR A 117 -13.88 8.28 -0.45
C TYR A 117 -15.23 8.16 0.25
N SER A 118 -15.97 9.26 0.22
CA SER A 118 -17.39 9.29 0.54
C SER A 118 -18.17 9.46 -0.74
N GLN A 119 -19.05 8.51 -1.05
CA GLN A 119 -19.86 8.58 -2.26
C GLN A 119 -21.25 9.12 -1.95
N ARG A 120 -21.57 10.25 -2.59
CA ARG A 120 -22.88 10.89 -2.55
C ARG A 120 -23.51 10.87 -3.92
N TRP A 121 -24.62 10.14 -4.04
CA TRP A 121 -25.25 9.88 -5.33
C TRP A 121 -24.26 9.20 -6.29
N PHE A 122 -23.83 9.91 -7.32
CA PHE A 122 -22.90 9.45 -8.35
C PHE A 122 -21.51 10.10 -8.23
N HIS A 123 -21.27 10.90 -7.20
CA HIS A 123 -20.00 11.60 -7.00
C HIS A 123 -19.21 11.01 -5.82
N LYS A 124 -17.89 10.96 -5.96
CA LYS A 124 -16.96 10.53 -4.91
C LYS A 124 -16.09 11.70 -4.47
N ASP A 125 -16.12 12.01 -3.18
CA ASP A 125 -15.27 13.04 -2.59
C ASP A 125 -14.21 12.38 -1.70
N VAL A 126 -13.04 13.02 -1.54
CA VAL A 126 -12.01 12.56 -0.59
C VAL A 126 -12.61 12.46 0.80
N LEU A 127 -12.45 11.31 1.46
CA LEU A 127 -12.79 11.13 2.87
C LEU A 127 -11.52 10.98 3.70
N LEU A 128 -11.39 11.74 4.78
CA LEU A 128 -10.35 11.58 5.79
C LEU A 128 -10.95 11.68 7.19
N VAL A 129 -10.57 10.76 8.08
CA VAL A 129 -11.14 10.61 9.41
C VAL A 129 -10.02 10.45 10.42
N LYS A 130 -10.15 11.09 11.58
CA LYS A 130 -9.29 10.84 12.75
C LYS A 130 -10.11 10.22 13.86
N LEU A 131 -9.68 9.07 14.34
CA LEU A 131 -10.24 8.36 15.49
C LEU A 131 -9.28 8.45 16.68
N ASP A 132 -9.84 8.63 17.88
CA ASP A 132 -9.10 8.52 19.13
C ASP A 132 -8.73 7.05 19.46
N THR A 133 -8.06 6.86 20.60
CA THR A 133 -7.67 5.52 21.08
C THR A 133 -8.85 4.63 21.45
N GLN A 134 -10.07 5.18 21.55
CA GLN A 134 -11.31 4.46 21.80
C GLN A 134 -12.14 4.29 20.52
N GLY A 135 -11.61 4.65 19.34
CA GLY A 135 -12.30 4.49 18.07
C GLY A 135 -13.43 5.50 17.84
N LYS A 136 -13.45 6.61 18.58
CA LYS A 136 -14.41 7.70 18.37
C LYS A 136 -13.81 8.77 17.45
N PRO A 137 -14.59 9.34 16.51
CA PRO A 137 -14.14 10.48 15.72
C PRO A 137 -13.70 11.64 16.62
N ASP A 138 -12.52 12.20 16.35
CA ASP A 138 -11.97 13.35 17.09
C ASP A 138 -12.71 14.64 16.66
N PRO A 139 -13.53 15.26 17.53
CA PRO A 139 -14.33 16.41 17.14
C PRO A 139 -13.50 17.64 16.73
N GLN A 140 -12.21 17.68 17.05
CA GLN A 140 -11.30 18.78 16.68
C GLN A 140 -10.68 18.60 15.29
N PHE A 141 -10.89 17.46 14.64
CA PHE A 141 -10.36 17.17 13.31
C PHE A 141 -11.41 17.41 12.23
N GLY A 142 -11.14 18.33 11.31
CA GLY A 142 -12.09 18.73 10.28
C GLY A 142 -13.43 19.17 10.86
N LYS A 143 -14.53 18.64 10.33
CA LYS A 143 -15.89 18.85 10.84
C LYS A 143 -16.35 17.59 11.58
N ASN A 144 -16.37 17.64 12.91
CA ASN A 144 -16.80 16.53 13.79
C ASN A 144 -15.99 15.23 13.61
N GLY A 145 -14.69 15.32 13.29
CA GLY A 145 -13.82 14.16 13.06
C GLY A 145 -13.67 13.75 11.61
N PHE A 146 -14.33 14.46 10.69
CA PHE A 146 -14.36 14.12 9.28
C PHE A 146 -13.92 15.30 8.41
N VAL A 147 -13.20 14.96 7.35
CA VAL A 147 -12.90 15.83 6.22
C VAL A 147 -13.52 15.16 5.01
N VAL A 148 -14.39 15.89 4.32
CA VAL A 148 -14.92 15.52 3.01
C VAL A 148 -14.58 16.65 2.07
N ASP A 149 -13.74 16.38 1.08
CA ASP A 149 -13.09 17.41 0.28
C ASP A 149 -13.18 17.06 -1.22
N ASP A 150 -13.61 18.04 -2.00
CA ASP A 150 -13.95 17.93 -3.43
C ASP A 150 -12.87 18.64 -4.27
N PHE A 151 -12.41 17.97 -5.33
CA PHE A 151 -11.41 18.48 -6.28
C PHE A 151 -11.94 18.68 -7.71
N GLY A 152 -13.26 18.65 -7.87
CA GLY A 152 -13.98 18.88 -9.11
C GLY A 152 -14.13 17.64 -9.98
N GLY A 153 -13.91 16.45 -9.45
CA GLY A 153 -14.09 15.16 -10.11
C GLY A 153 -14.57 14.07 -9.13
N ASP A 154 -14.42 12.81 -9.52
CA ASP A 154 -14.57 11.66 -8.63
C ASP A 154 -13.21 11.31 -8.02
N GLU A 155 -13.06 11.53 -6.72
CA GLU A 155 -11.82 11.27 -6.00
C GLU A 155 -11.81 9.91 -5.30
N GLU A 156 -10.69 9.20 -5.45
CA GLU A 156 -10.37 8.04 -4.63
C GLU A 156 -8.97 8.15 -4.06
N ILE A 157 -8.87 8.18 -2.73
CA ILE A 157 -7.59 8.15 -2.00
C ILE A 157 -7.27 6.73 -1.58
N HIS A 158 -6.13 6.20 -2.01
CA HIS A 158 -5.71 4.82 -1.72
C HIS A 158 -4.52 4.77 -0.75
N TYR A 159 -3.70 5.82 -0.71
CA TYR A 159 -2.47 5.82 0.09
C TYR A 159 -2.39 7.05 0.99
N MET A 160 -1.79 6.86 2.17
CA MET A 160 -1.61 7.91 3.16
C MET A 160 -0.28 7.74 3.88
N ALA A 161 0.41 8.86 4.11
CA ALA A 161 1.59 8.91 4.96
C ALA A 161 1.50 10.11 5.91
N ARG A 162 2.06 9.96 7.11
CA ARG A 162 2.14 11.02 8.12
C ARG A 162 3.59 11.51 8.20
N ASP A 163 3.77 12.82 8.12
CA ASP A 163 5.09 13.42 8.19
C ASP A 163 5.54 13.74 9.63
N SER A 164 6.79 14.19 9.79
CA SER A 164 7.37 14.50 11.11
C SER A 164 6.65 15.63 11.88
N GLN A 165 5.86 16.44 11.19
CA GLN A 165 5.03 17.51 11.78
C GLN A 165 3.59 17.05 12.08
N GLY A 166 3.27 15.79 11.79
CA GLY A 166 1.95 15.21 11.95
C GLY A 166 0.95 15.61 10.87
N ARG A 167 1.41 16.22 9.77
CA ARG A 167 0.57 16.45 8.58
C ARG A 167 0.38 15.14 7.83
N LEU A 168 -0.71 15.04 7.09
CA LEU A 168 -1.12 13.83 6.38
C LEU A 168 -1.01 14.09 4.88
N VAL A 169 -0.15 13.35 4.19
CA VAL A 169 -0.06 13.34 2.73
C VAL A 169 -0.89 12.17 2.23
N LEU A 170 -1.82 12.45 1.31
CA LEU A 170 -2.69 11.48 0.67
C LEU A 170 -2.29 11.36 -0.80
N ALA A 171 -2.40 10.15 -1.35
CA ALA A 171 -2.24 9.89 -2.78
C ALA A 171 -3.33 8.96 -3.32
N GLY A 172 -3.72 9.21 -4.56
CA GLY A 172 -4.78 8.49 -5.26
C GLY A 172 -5.03 9.11 -6.63
N PHE A 173 -6.28 9.21 -7.04
CA PHE A 173 -6.68 9.85 -8.29
C PHE A 173 -7.94 10.69 -8.14
N SER A 174 -8.13 11.61 -9.10
CA SER A 174 -9.37 12.33 -9.37
C SER A 174 -9.74 12.08 -10.83
N GLU A 175 -10.96 11.62 -11.09
CA GLU A 175 -11.47 11.32 -12.42
C GLU A 175 -12.54 12.35 -12.81
N ASP A 176 -12.37 12.96 -13.98
CA ASP A 176 -13.35 13.90 -14.51
C ASP A 176 -13.58 13.71 -16.02
N GLY A 177 -14.28 14.64 -16.65
CA GLY A 177 -14.56 14.59 -18.09
C GLY A 177 -13.30 14.54 -18.97
N ASP A 178 -12.15 14.97 -18.47
CA ASP A 178 -10.88 14.99 -19.18
C ASP A 178 -10.02 13.74 -18.91
N GLY A 179 -10.42 12.88 -17.96
CA GLY A 179 -9.78 11.59 -17.67
C GLY A 179 -9.37 11.41 -16.22
N THR A 180 -8.50 10.42 -15.96
CA THR A 180 -8.00 10.10 -14.61
C THR A 180 -6.67 10.80 -14.34
N HIS A 181 -6.64 11.65 -13.31
CA HIS A 181 -5.46 12.43 -12.92
C HIS A 181 -4.90 11.95 -11.59
N PRO A 182 -3.57 11.88 -11.42
CA PRO A 182 -2.98 11.56 -10.13
C PRO A 182 -3.25 12.70 -9.14
N LEU A 183 -3.71 12.35 -7.95
CA LEU A 183 -4.01 13.28 -6.87
C LEU A 183 -3.02 13.06 -5.74
N VAL A 184 -2.27 14.11 -5.36
CA VAL A 184 -1.44 14.13 -4.15
C VAL A 184 -1.80 15.38 -3.36
N VAL A 185 -2.27 15.24 -2.13
CA VAL A 185 -2.71 16.38 -1.32
C VAL A 185 -2.20 16.25 0.11
N ARG A 186 -2.03 17.37 0.81
CA ARG A 186 -1.64 17.38 2.22
C ARG A 186 -2.68 18.07 3.09
N TYR A 187 -2.91 17.50 4.27
CA TYR A 187 -3.75 18.05 5.33
C TYR A 187 -2.93 18.32 6.58
N LEU A 188 -3.28 19.38 7.30
CA LEU A 188 -2.72 19.73 8.60
C LEU A 188 -3.20 18.75 9.69
N PRO A 189 -2.56 18.71 10.88
CA PRO A 189 -2.96 17.82 11.96
C PRO A 189 -4.40 18.05 12.48
N ASP A 190 -4.99 19.21 12.19
CA ASP A 190 -6.38 19.56 12.51
C ASP A 190 -7.37 19.22 11.38
N GLY A 191 -6.91 18.59 10.30
CA GLY A 191 -7.73 18.17 9.17
C GLY A 191 -8.01 19.26 8.14
N LYS A 192 -7.49 20.48 8.29
CA LYS A 192 -7.59 21.49 7.23
C LYS A 192 -6.64 21.17 6.09
N ARG A 193 -7.05 21.42 4.84
CA ARG A 193 -6.16 21.33 3.66
C ARG A 193 -4.96 22.26 3.89
N ASP A 194 -3.75 21.78 3.65
CA ASP A 194 -2.52 22.57 3.84
C ASP A 194 -2.32 23.54 2.66
N PRO A 195 -2.48 24.86 2.86
CA PRO A 195 -2.33 25.83 1.78
C PRO A 195 -0.89 25.96 1.28
N ALA A 196 0.10 25.49 2.04
CA ALA A 196 1.50 25.48 1.63
C ALA A 196 1.83 24.28 0.71
N PHE A 197 0.89 23.36 0.50
CA PHE A 197 1.04 22.22 -0.40
C PHE A 197 0.21 22.45 -1.66
N VAL A 198 0.86 22.90 -2.74
CA VAL A 198 0.19 23.27 -3.99
C VAL A 198 -0.25 22.08 -4.84
N GLY A 199 0.09 20.84 -4.45
CA GLY A 199 -0.12 19.61 -5.23
C GLY A 199 -1.56 19.15 -5.47
N ALA A 200 -2.55 19.94 -5.06
CA ALA A 200 -3.97 19.60 -4.94
C ALA A 200 -4.62 18.97 -6.17
N ARG A 201 -4.10 19.16 -7.37
CA ARG A 201 -4.45 18.42 -8.58
C ARG A 201 -3.40 18.76 -9.58
N GLN A 202 -2.36 17.94 -9.70
CA GLN A 202 -1.49 18.12 -10.84
C GLN A 202 -2.32 17.62 -12.03
N ALA A 203 -2.86 18.54 -12.83
CA ALA A 203 -3.16 18.22 -14.22
C ALA A 203 -1.91 17.50 -14.70
N ALA A 204 -2.02 16.20 -14.98
CA ALA A 204 -0.87 15.31 -15.12
C ALA A 204 0.23 16.10 -15.83
N PRO A 205 1.34 16.45 -15.15
CA PRO A 205 2.24 17.47 -15.66
C PRO A 205 2.86 16.86 -16.89
N GLN A 206 2.31 17.15 -18.09
CA GLN A 206 2.52 16.45 -19.36
C GLN A 206 3.78 15.62 -19.31
N ILE A 207 3.67 14.40 -18.74
CA ILE A 207 4.86 13.66 -18.32
C ILE A 207 5.52 13.32 -19.63
N LYS A 208 6.69 13.89 -19.89
CA LYS A 208 7.27 13.82 -21.23
C LYS A 208 7.45 12.36 -21.64
N GLY A 209 6.71 11.93 -22.67
CA GLY A 209 6.68 10.55 -23.16
C GLY A 209 5.51 9.70 -22.64
N ALA A 210 4.67 10.21 -21.73
CA ALA A 210 3.40 9.60 -21.35
C ALA A 210 2.33 9.87 -22.41
N ALA A 211 1.42 8.92 -22.59
CA ALA A 211 0.30 9.10 -23.50
C ALA A 211 -0.67 10.15 -22.94
N SER A 212 -1.09 11.07 -23.80
CA SER A 212 -2.00 12.15 -23.42
C SER A 212 -3.36 11.68 -22.89
N SER A 213 -3.80 10.47 -23.23
CA SER A 213 -5.08 9.89 -22.85
C SER A 213 -4.98 8.72 -21.86
N ALA A 214 -3.77 8.35 -21.42
CA ALA A 214 -3.60 7.22 -20.52
C ALA A 214 -3.64 7.65 -19.05
N PRO A 215 -4.34 6.90 -18.19
CA PRO A 215 -4.37 7.19 -16.77
C PRO A 215 -2.97 7.02 -16.16
N THR A 216 -2.55 7.99 -15.34
CA THR A 216 -1.42 7.81 -14.43
C THR A 216 -1.94 7.25 -13.12
N ILE A 217 -1.55 6.03 -12.78
CA ILE A 217 -2.04 5.35 -11.58
C ILE A 217 -0.91 5.28 -10.56
N LEU A 218 -1.18 5.76 -9.35
CA LEU A 218 -0.28 5.62 -8.20
C LEU A 218 -0.66 4.36 -7.43
N TYR A 219 0.34 3.58 -7.02
CA TYR A 219 0.17 2.34 -6.26
C TYR A 219 0.82 2.38 -4.86
N SER A 220 1.59 3.42 -4.54
CA SER A 220 2.25 3.53 -3.26
C SER A 220 2.72 4.95 -2.98
N LEU A 221 2.77 5.32 -1.69
CA LEU A 221 3.25 6.60 -1.18
C LEU A 221 4.07 6.34 0.09
N VAL A 222 5.28 6.91 0.13
CA VAL A 222 6.12 7.01 1.32
C VAL A 222 6.68 8.42 1.43
N LEU A 223 7.22 8.77 2.60
CA LEU A 223 7.94 10.02 2.80
C LEU A 223 9.43 9.71 2.95
N ASP A 224 10.29 10.52 2.31
CA ASP A 224 11.72 10.45 2.58
C ASP A 224 12.09 11.15 3.91
N SER A 225 13.37 11.11 4.28
CA SER A 225 13.90 11.74 5.51
C SER A 225 13.70 13.27 5.62
N GLN A 226 13.24 13.92 4.55
CA GLN A 226 12.96 15.35 4.49
C GLN A 226 11.44 15.64 4.40
N ASP A 227 10.60 14.67 4.73
CA ASP A 227 9.14 14.75 4.62
C ASP A 227 8.65 15.02 3.19
N ARG A 228 9.43 14.60 2.19
CA ARG A 228 9.06 14.73 0.77
C ARG A 228 8.32 13.48 0.29
N PRO A 229 7.15 13.62 -0.36
CA PRO A 229 6.44 12.49 -0.95
C PRO A 229 7.25 11.79 -2.04
N VAL A 230 7.40 10.47 -1.94
CA VAL A 230 7.89 9.58 -2.98
C VAL A 230 6.78 8.59 -3.31
N VAL A 231 6.37 8.53 -4.57
CA VAL A 231 5.30 7.65 -5.04
C VAL A 231 5.82 6.68 -6.09
N ALA A 232 5.20 5.51 -6.16
CA ALA A 232 5.38 4.58 -7.27
C ALA A 232 4.06 4.29 -7.95
N GLY A 233 4.12 3.93 -9.23
CA GLY A 233 2.94 3.76 -10.05
C GLY A 233 3.23 3.17 -11.43
N ALA A 234 2.27 3.38 -12.32
CA ALA A 234 2.35 3.03 -13.71
C ALA A 234 1.92 4.19 -14.61
N ILE A 235 2.63 4.35 -15.73
CA ILE A 235 2.32 5.29 -16.80
C ILE A 235 2.44 4.57 -18.13
N GLN A 236 1.48 4.78 -19.03
CA GLN A 236 1.55 4.26 -20.40
C GLN A 236 2.08 5.33 -21.35
N ASP A 237 2.92 4.95 -22.31
CA ASP A 237 3.37 5.81 -23.40
C ASP A 237 2.44 5.76 -24.63
N ASP A 238 2.65 6.63 -25.61
CA ASP A 238 1.82 6.70 -26.84
C ASP A 238 1.83 5.42 -27.69
N ARG A 239 2.77 4.49 -27.42
CA ARG A 239 2.85 3.18 -28.10
C ARG A 239 2.03 2.12 -27.37
N GLY A 240 1.44 2.44 -26.22
CA GLY A 240 0.71 1.52 -25.38
C GLY A 240 1.58 0.72 -24.40
N ILE A 241 2.87 1.05 -24.26
CA ILE A 241 3.78 0.37 -23.33
C ILE A 241 3.61 1.00 -21.94
N THR A 242 3.32 0.16 -20.96
CA THR A 242 3.16 0.59 -19.55
C THR A 242 4.50 0.51 -18.82
N TYR A 243 4.92 1.57 -18.16
CA TYR A 243 6.17 1.62 -17.42
C TYR A 243 5.92 1.76 -15.92
N CYS A 244 6.75 1.08 -15.14
CA CYS A 244 6.94 1.39 -13.73
C CYS A 244 7.57 2.78 -13.62
N ILE A 245 6.96 3.63 -12.80
CA ILE A 245 7.50 4.94 -12.48
C ILE A 245 7.68 5.14 -10.98
N VAL A 246 8.69 5.93 -10.62
CA VAL A 246 8.88 6.50 -9.29
C VAL A 246 8.96 8.01 -9.43
N ALA A 247 8.13 8.74 -8.70
CA ALA A 247 8.15 10.20 -8.71
C ALA A 247 8.41 10.75 -7.31
N ARG A 248 9.08 11.90 -7.23
CA ARG A 248 9.25 12.63 -5.97
C ARG A 248 8.68 14.04 -6.08
N PHE A 249 8.02 14.45 -5.01
CA PHE A 249 7.52 15.80 -4.83
C PHE A 249 8.35 16.54 -3.79
N THR A 250 8.45 17.84 -3.93
CA THR A 250 8.97 18.74 -2.89
C THR A 250 8.04 18.74 -1.67
N SER A 251 8.52 19.26 -0.54
CA SER A 251 7.69 19.49 0.64
C SER A 251 6.59 20.54 0.42
N GLN A 252 6.58 21.23 -0.72
CA GLN A 252 5.52 22.15 -1.13
C GLN A 252 4.55 21.51 -2.14
N GLY A 253 4.78 20.27 -2.57
CA GLY A 253 3.88 19.52 -3.44
C GLY A 253 4.09 19.67 -4.94
N ASN A 254 5.09 20.45 -5.36
CA ASN A 254 5.56 20.45 -6.76
C ASN A 254 6.40 19.19 -7.04
N LEU A 255 6.44 18.70 -8.29
CA LEU A 255 7.44 17.71 -8.68
C LEU A 255 8.86 18.24 -8.39
N ASP A 256 9.71 17.38 -7.83
CA ASP A 256 11.09 17.73 -7.50
C ASP A 256 11.98 17.59 -8.74
N ALA A 257 12.19 18.69 -9.46
CA ALA A 257 13.01 18.70 -10.69
C ALA A 257 14.46 18.21 -10.50
N SER A 258 14.96 18.13 -9.25
CA SER A 258 16.29 17.57 -8.95
C SER A 258 16.31 16.03 -8.85
N PHE A 259 15.16 15.38 -8.98
CA PHE A 259 15.00 13.93 -8.89
C PHE A 259 14.79 13.31 -10.27
N GLY A 260 15.66 12.37 -10.66
CA GLY A 260 15.52 11.65 -11.92
C GLY A 260 15.46 12.60 -13.12
N ASN A 261 14.48 12.37 -13.99
CA ASN A 261 14.13 13.24 -15.11
C ASN A 261 12.97 14.14 -14.68
N GLU A 262 13.27 15.36 -14.25
CA GLU A 262 12.27 16.39 -13.88
C GLU A 262 11.25 15.94 -12.82
N GLY A 263 11.69 15.13 -11.85
CA GLY A 263 10.86 14.61 -10.77
C GLY A 263 10.42 13.16 -10.93
N ILE A 264 10.71 12.54 -12.08
CA ILE A 264 10.20 11.20 -12.42
C ILE A 264 11.34 10.28 -12.89
N VAL A 265 11.26 9.01 -12.50
CA VAL A 265 12.15 7.94 -12.93
C VAL A 265 11.34 6.86 -13.61
N TRP A 266 11.71 6.55 -14.86
CA TRP A 266 11.22 5.39 -15.61
C TRP A 266 12.08 4.18 -15.20
N ALA A 267 11.54 3.34 -14.34
CA ALA A 267 12.34 2.47 -13.50
C ALA A 267 12.67 1.12 -14.14
N ASN A 268 11.76 0.57 -14.93
CA ASN A 268 11.95 -0.71 -15.63
C ASN A 268 12.75 -0.56 -16.93
N GLU A 269 12.93 -1.66 -17.66
CA GLU A 269 13.64 -1.68 -18.94
C GLU A 269 12.89 -0.90 -20.04
N GLU A 270 13.64 -0.19 -20.89
CA GLU A 270 13.08 0.61 -21.98
C GLU A 270 12.39 -0.30 -23.01
N GLY A 271 11.17 0.08 -23.43
CA GLY A 271 10.41 -0.69 -24.40
C GLY A 271 9.76 -1.97 -23.85
N VAL A 272 9.88 -2.23 -22.54
CA VAL A 272 9.30 -3.40 -21.89
C VAL A 272 8.18 -2.95 -20.95
N SER A 273 7.05 -3.65 -20.95
CA SER A 273 5.97 -3.32 -20.03
C SER A 273 6.32 -3.71 -18.58
N GLY A 274 5.99 -2.86 -17.61
CA GLY A 274 6.13 -3.11 -16.19
C GLY A 274 5.31 -2.16 -15.35
N VAL A 275 5.14 -2.50 -14.07
CA VAL A 275 4.39 -1.71 -13.08
C VAL A 275 5.14 -1.76 -11.77
N CYS A 276 5.17 -0.64 -11.04
CA CYS A 276 5.62 -0.64 -9.65
C CYS A 276 4.42 -0.53 -8.71
N SER A 277 4.20 -1.61 -7.97
CA SER A 277 3.12 -1.74 -6.99
C SER A 277 3.50 -1.13 -5.64
N SER A 278 4.79 -0.97 -5.34
CA SER A 278 5.27 -0.55 -4.02
C SER A 278 6.59 0.21 -4.11
N VAL A 279 6.76 1.20 -3.24
CA VAL A 279 8.02 1.91 -3.01
C VAL A 279 8.34 2.00 -1.52
N THR A 280 9.62 1.98 -1.19
CA THR A 280 10.12 2.23 0.16
C THR A 280 11.41 3.03 0.12
N VAL A 281 11.71 3.72 1.22
CA VAL A 281 12.95 4.49 1.41
C VAL A 281 13.70 3.87 2.58
N SER A 282 14.94 3.45 2.35
CA SER A 282 15.78 2.88 3.40
C SER A 282 16.26 3.96 4.37
N LYS A 283 16.72 3.55 5.56
CA LYS A 283 17.25 4.49 6.57
C LYS A 283 18.50 5.24 6.07
N LYS A 284 19.24 4.63 5.14
CA LYS A 284 20.37 5.28 4.44
C LYS A 284 19.92 6.24 3.34
N GLY A 285 18.64 6.18 2.98
CA GLY A 285 17.94 7.03 2.01
C GLY A 285 18.05 6.52 0.57
N GLY A 286 18.43 5.27 0.37
CA GLY A 286 18.20 4.59 -0.91
C GLY A 286 16.70 4.41 -1.12
N ILE A 287 16.24 4.56 -2.35
CA ILE A 287 14.83 4.39 -2.71
C ILE A 287 14.72 3.09 -3.49
N PHE A 288 13.76 2.25 -3.14
CA PHE A 288 13.56 0.97 -3.80
C PHE A 288 12.10 0.84 -4.20
N ALA A 289 11.87 0.39 -5.42
CA ALA A 289 10.53 0.14 -5.93
C ALA A 289 10.44 -1.28 -6.48
N ALA A 290 9.26 -1.89 -6.33
CA ALA A 290 9.02 -3.24 -6.78
C ALA A 290 7.64 -3.40 -7.41
N GLY A 291 7.54 -4.40 -8.27
CA GLY A 291 6.31 -4.80 -8.93
C GLY A 291 6.57 -5.94 -9.90
N TYR A 292 6.16 -5.79 -11.14
CA TYR A 292 6.45 -6.78 -12.18
C TYR A 292 6.99 -6.14 -13.45
N GLN A 293 7.74 -6.95 -14.21
CA GLN A 293 8.17 -6.62 -15.56
C GLN A 293 7.84 -7.79 -16.48
N GLN A 294 7.41 -7.49 -17.71
CA GLN A 294 7.15 -8.48 -18.75
C GLN A 294 8.45 -9.12 -19.25
N MET A 295 8.44 -10.45 -19.37
CA MET A 295 9.55 -11.26 -19.89
C MET A 295 9.24 -11.90 -21.25
N GLY A 296 7.98 -11.79 -21.71
CA GLY A 296 7.49 -12.35 -22.96
C GLY A 296 5.97 -12.33 -23.01
N LEU A 297 5.40 -13.02 -24.00
CA LEU A 297 3.94 -13.20 -24.07
C LEU A 297 3.48 -14.04 -22.88
N ASN A 298 2.55 -13.49 -22.08
CA ASN A 298 2.00 -14.13 -20.88
C ASN A 298 3.06 -14.58 -19.85
N ASN A 299 4.20 -13.87 -19.78
CA ASN A 299 5.23 -14.12 -18.79
C ASN A 299 5.65 -12.80 -18.13
N THR A 300 5.63 -12.75 -16.80
CA THR A 300 6.13 -11.62 -16.01
C THR A 300 7.04 -12.15 -14.90
N ALA A 301 8.06 -11.38 -14.54
CA ALA A 301 8.93 -11.65 -13.41
C ALA A 301 8.66 -10.64 -12.29
N PHE A 302 8.96 -11.03 -11.05
CA PHE A 302 9.15 -10.06 -9.96
C PHE A 302 10.21 -9.06 -10.39
N PHE A 303 9.89 -7.78 -10.28
CA PHE A 303 10.78 -6.67 -10.62
C PHE A 303 11.13 -5.89 -9.35
N ALA A 304 12.41 -5.58 -9.16
CA ALA A 304 12.89 -4.60 -8.20
C ALA A 304 13.89 -3.64 -8.86
N THR A 305 13.90 -2.40 -8.40
CA THR A 305 14.94 -1.41 -8.73
C THR A 305 15.43 -0.69 -7.48
N SER A 306 16.69 -0.26 -7.51
CA SER A 306 17.28 0.61 -6.50
C SER A 306 17.65 1.95 -7.15
N LEU A 307 17.28 3.05 -6.51
CA LEU A 307 17.54 4.41 -6.90
C LEU A 307 18.32 5.14 -5.80
N ASN A 308 19.26 5.98 -6.22
CA ASN A 308 19.94 6.91 -5.33
C ASN A 308 18.99 8.00 -4.84
N LYS A 309 19.40 8.77 -3.83
CA LYS A 309 18.65 9.92 -3.32
C LYS A 309 18.27 10.95 -4.38
N ASN A 310 18.99 11.05 -5.49
CA ASN A 310 18.65 11.97 -6.59
C ASN A 310 17.83 11.31 -7.71
N GLY A 311 17.35 10.07 -7.54
CA GLY A 311 16.54 9.36 -8.53
C GLY A 311 17.34 8.69 -9.64
N THR A 312 18.67 8.85 -9.70
CA THR A 312 19.49 8.05 -10.62
C THR A 312 19.48 6.58 -10.21
N LYS A 313 19.45 5.65 -11.19
CA LYS A 313 19.52 4.20 -10.90
C LYS A 313 20.82 3.87 -10.18
N ASN A 314 20.74 3.10 -9.10
CA ASN A 314 21.90 2.56 -8.40
C ASN A 314 22.46 1.37 -9.19
N LEU A 315 23.48 1.61 -10.02
CA LEU A 315 24.03 0.60 -10.92
C LEU A 315 24.76 -0.56 -10.22
N ALA A 316 25.02 -0.45 -8.91
CA ALA A 316 25.55 -1.56 -8.11
C ALA A 316 24.47 -2.55 -7.65
N PHE A 317 23.20 -2.28 -7.95
CA PHE A 317 22.07 -3.16 -7.65
C PHE A 317 21.70 -4.00 -8.86
N GLY A 318 21.83 -5.32 -8.76
CA GLY A 318 21.52 -6.26 -9.84
C GLY A 318 22.20 -5.90 -11.16
N GLN A 319 21.46 -6.02 -12.27
CA GLN A 319 21.92 -5.64 -13.59
C GLN A 319 21.31 -4.29 -13.99
N LYS A 320 22.15 -3.27 -14.24
CA LYS A 320 21.71 -1.91 -14.62
C LYS A 320 20.75 -1.26 -13.59
N GLY A 321 20.88 -1.60 -12.32
CA GLY A 321 20.03 -1.06 -11.25
C GLY A 321 18.69 -1.77 -11.09
N ILE A 322 18.50 -2.94 -11.72
CA ILE A 322 17.29 -3.75 -11.61
C ILE A 322 17.61 -5.21 -11.31
N VAL A 323 16.65 -5.90 -10.70
CA VAL A 323 16.64 -7.35 -10.52
C VAL A 323 15.31 -7.89 -11.02
N LEU A 324 15.39 -9.02 -11.73
CA LEU A 324 14.25 -9.78 -12.22
C LEU A 324 14.33 -11.18 -11.61
N THR A 325 13.23 -11.66 -11.03
CA THR A 325 13.12 -13.03 -10.53
C THR A 325 11.88 -13.69 -11.12
N ASP A 326 12.14 -14.62 -12.04
CA ASP A 326 11.14 -15.52 -12.62
C ASP A 326 11.04 -16.75 -11.69
N ILE A 327 9.92 -16.85 -10.98
CA ILE A 327 9.61 -17.86 -9.97
C ILE A 327 9.05 -19.09 -10.67
N THR A 328 8.14 -18.89 -11.62
CA THR A 328 7.57 -19.92 -12.48
C THR A 328 7.24 -19.36 -13.87
N PRO A 329 7.28 -20.19 -14.93
CA PRO A 329 6.76 -19.77 -16.22
C PRO A 329 5.29 -19.31 -16.09
N GLY A 330 5.02 -18.03 -16.37
CA GLY A 330 3.72 -17.42 -16.25
C GLY A 330 3.76 -16.05 -15.56
N PHE A 331 2.69 -15.69 -14.86
CA PHE A 331 2.60 -14.40 -14.17
C PHE A 331 3.21 -14.45 -12.77
N ASP A 332 4.33 -13.76 -12.59
CA ASP A 332 4.86 -13.39 -11.28
C ASP A 332 4.67 -11.89 -11.04
N LEU A 333 3.95 -11.57 -9.95
CA LEU A 333 3.50 -10.23 -9.60
C LEU A 333 3.96 -9.86 -8.19
N ALA A 334 5.03 -9.06 -8.07
CA ALA A 334 5.36 -8.50 -6.76
C ALA A 334 4.37 -7.37 -6.43
N HIS A 335 3.92 -7.34 -5.18
CA HIS A 335 2.97 -6.32 -4.71
C HIS A 335 3.54 -5.47 -3.59
N GLY A 336 4.57 -5.95 -2.88
CA GLY A 336 5.19 -5.21 -1.79
C GLY A 336 6.70 -5.41 -1.71
N ILE A 337 7.37 -4.37 -1.22
CA ILE A 337 8.80 -4.37 -0.90
C ILE A 337 9.00 -3.80 0.51
N VAL A 338 9.84 -4.46 1.31
CA VAL A 338 10.34 -3.93 2.58
C VAL A 338 11.83 -4.18 2.75
N ILE A 339 12.45 -3.34 3.58
CA ILE A 339 13.90 -3.32 3.78
C ILE A 339 14.18 -3.23 5.27
N ASP A 340 15.03 -4.11 5.77
CA ASP A 340 15.43 -4.15 7.18
C ASP A 340 16.55 -3.16 7.50
N SER A 341 16.98 -3.06 8.76
CA SER A 341 18.07 -2.15 9.15
C SER A 341 19.44 -2.56 8.61
N ASN A 342 19.60 -3.82 8.18
CA ASN A 342 20.80 -4.33 7.53
C ASN A 342 20.81 -4.08 6.01
N GLU A 343 19.74 -3.47 5.47
CA GLU A 343 19.49 -3.28 4.04
C GLU A 343 19.26 -4.62 3.29
N ASN A 344 18.82 -5.67 3.97
CA ASN A 344 18.23 -6.83 3.29
C ASN A 344 16.86 -6.44 2.74
N ILE A 345 16.57 -6.91 1.54
CA ILE A 345 15.40 -6.51 0.76
C ILE A 345 14.48 -7.72 0.60
N PHE A 346 13.21 -7.53 0.91
CA PHE A 346 12.18 -8.55 0.81
C PHE A 346 11.12 -8.12 -0.18
N LEU A 347 10.95 -8.92 -1.24
CA LEU A 347 9.87 -8.77 -2.22
C LEU A 347 8.84 -9.85 -1.97
N ALA A 348 7.57 -9.49 -1.97
CA ALA A 348 6.52 -10.48 -1.87
C ALA A 348 5.33 -10.16 -2.75
N GLY A 349 4.65 -11.23 -3.15
CA GLY A 349 3.57 -11.16 -4.11
C GLY A 349 3.05 -12.53 -4.50
N GLU A 350 2.55 -12.62 -5.72
CA GLU A 350 1.91 -13.81 -6.28
C GLU A 350 2.70 -14.40 -7.44
N TYR A 351 2.68 -15.72 -7.57
CA TYR A 351 3.28 -16.43 -8.69
C TYR A 351 2.29 -17.42 -9.30
N GLN A 352 2.29 -17.58 -10.62
CA GLN A 352 1.34 -18.46 -11.29
C GLN A 352 1.68 -19.93 -11.03
N THR A 353 0.71 -20.66 -10.48
CA THR A 353 0.82 -22.11 -10.20
C THR A 353 0.18 -22.97 -11.29
N GLY A 354 -0.69 -22.40 -12.13
CA GLY A 354 -1.33 -23.10 -13.23
C GLY A 354 -2.46 -22.31 -13.88
N GLN A 355 -3.12 -22.93 -14.85
CA GLN A 355 -4.30 -22.41 -15.56
C GLN A 355 -5.29 -23.55 -15.80
N ASP A 356 -6.60 -23.32 -15.67
CA ASP A 356 -7.60 -24.31 -16.06
C ASP A 356 -8.02 -24.23 -17.53
N GLU A 357 -8.80 -25.22 -17.97
CA GLU A 357 -9.35 -25.34 -19.32
C GLU A 357 -10.24 -24.15 -19.74
N ARG A 358 -10.74 -23.36 -18.78
CA ARG A 358 -11.54 -22.15 -19.04
C ARG A 358 -10.69 -20.89 -19.11
N GLY A 359 -9.37 -21.03 -18.98
CA GLY A 359 -8.40 -19.94 -19.02
C GLY A 359 -8.19 -19.22 -17.69
N LYS A 360 -8.78 -19.66 -16.57
CA LYS A 360 -8.59 -19.04 -15.26
C LYS A 360 -7.20 -19.40 -14.72
N PHE A 361 -6.42 -18.38 -14.37
CA PHE A 361 -5.12 -18.53 -13.73
C PHE A 361 -5.25 -18.80 -12.23
N TYR A 362 -4.30 -19.56 -11.69
CA TYR A 362 -4.18 -19.87 -10.28
C TYR A 362 -2.84 -19.34 -9.75
N PHE A 363 -2.85 -18.75 -8.56
CA PHE A 363 -1.70 -18.05 -8.01
C PHE A 363 -1.33 -18.61 -6.64
N GLY A 364 -0.04 -18.82 -6.37
CA GLY A 364 0.51 -19.04 -5.03
C GLY A 364 1.15 -17.77 -4.50
N MET A 365 1.59 -17.78 -3.24
CA MET A 365 2.33 -16.66 -2.64
C MET A 365 3.83 -16.93 -2.67
N ALA A 366 4.61 -15.89 -2.93
CA ALA A 366 6.06 -15.95 -2.86
C ALA A 366 6.66 -14.80 -2.06
N LEU A 367 7.81 -15.09 -1.45
CA LEU A 367 8.69 -14.14 -0.79
C LEU A 367 10.12 -14.40 -1.27
N VAL A 368 10.77 -13.35 -1.75
CA VAL A 368 12.15 -13.38 -2.22
C VAL A 368 12.99 -12.47 -1.33
N GLN A 369 14.16 -12.94 -0.91
CA GLN A 369 15.13 -12.15 -0.17
C GLN A 369 16.35 -11.84 -1.04
N TYR A 370 16.77 -10.59 -1.03
CA TYR A 370 18.02 -10.12 -1.60
C TYR A 370 18.86 -9.40 -0.55
N ASP A 371 20.16 -9.35 -0.77
CA ASP A 371 21.02 -8.39 -0.08
C ASP A 371 20.85 -6.96 -0.64
N ALA A 372 21.59 -6.01 -0.07
CA ALA A 372 21.58 -4.60 -0.50
C ALA A 372 22.05 -4.36 -1.95
N HIS A 373 22.70 -5.35 -2.57
CA HIS A 373 23.17 -5.33 -3.95
C HIS A 373 22.23 -6.06 -4.91
N GLY A 374 21.09 -6.56 -4.42
CA GLY A 374 20.12 -7.28 -5.25
C GLY A 374 20.53 -8.70 -5.57
N ILE A 375 21.49 -9.26 -4.83
CA ILE A 375 21.90 -10.66 -4.97
C ILE A 375 20.95 -11.51 -4.13
N PRO A 376 20.27 -12.52 -4.70
CA PRO A 376 19.40 -13.42 -3.94
C PRO A 376 20.18 -14.14 -2.85
N ASP A 377 19.65 -14.21 -1.63
CA ASP A 377 20.28 -14.95 -0.54
C ASP A 377 20.08 -16.47 -0.75
N PRO A 378 21.11 -17.25 -1.10
CA PRO A 378 20.94 -18.67 -1.39
C PRO A 378 20.62 -19.50 -0.14
N SER A 379 20.86 -18.96 1.06
CA SER A 379 20.53 -19.61 2.33
C SER A 379 19.06 -19.46 2.72
N PHE A 380 18.34 -18.53 2.08
CA PHE A 380 16.93 -18.30 2.29
C PHE A 380 16.10 -19.29 1.46
N TYR A 381 15.53 -20.31 2.12
CA TYR A 381 14.71 -21.35 1.50
C TYR A 381 15.36 -21.96 0.24
N GLU A 382 14.60 -22.20 -0.82
CA GLU A 382 15.11 -22.78 -2.06
C GLU A 382 15.67 -21.67 -2.94
N LYS A 383 16.99 -21.41 -2.80
CA LYS A 383 17.75 -20.43 -3.61
C LYS A 383 17.22 -18.99 -3.53
N GLY A 384 16.86 -18.53 -2.34
CA GLY A 384 16.38 -17.16 -2.13
C GLY A 384 14.87 -16.98 -2.25
N VAL A 385 14.12 -18.04 -2.56
CA VAL A 385 12.68 -17.96 -2.78
C VAL A 385 11.93 -18.89 -1.83
N PHE A 386 11.05 -18.30 -1.03
CA PHE A 386 9.97 -19.01 -0.38
C PHE A 386 8.75 -19.05 -1.29
N LYS A 387 8.19 -20.24 -1.51
CA LYS A 387 6.94 -20.44 -2.25
C LYS A 387 5.95 -21.17 -1.37
N MET A 388 4.70 -20.76 -1.44
CA MET A 388 3.62 -21.48 -0.80
C MET A 388 2.41 -21.53 -1.74
N SER A 389 2.08 -22.75 -2.14
CA SER A 389 0.84 -23.05 -2.85
C SER A 389 -0.23 -23.46 -1.83
N LEU A 390 -1.35 -22.75 -1.80
CA LEU A 390 -2.51 -23.17 -1.02
C LEU A 390 -3.35 -24.08 -1.90
N SER A 391 -3.72 -25.25 -1.39
CA SER A 391 -4.31 -26.38 -2.14
C SER A 391 -5.67 -26.12 -2.82
N SER A 392 -6.18 -24.89 -2.83
CA SER A 392 -7.46 -24.56 -3.43
C SER A 392 -7.33 -23.67 -4.67
N ARG A 393 -8.05 -24.05 -5.72
CA ARG A 393 -8.30 -23.31 -6.97
C ARG A 393 -8.97 -21.92 -6.80
N ASP A 394 -9.08 -21.42 -5.56
CA ASP A 394 -9.80 -20.19 -5.18
C ASP A 394 -8.99 -19.39 -4.14
N ILE A 395 -7.77 -19.00 -4.49
CA ILE A 395 -7.01 -17.99 -3.74
C ILE A 395 -7.54 -16.61 -4.11
N SER A 396 -7.61 -15.70 -3.13
CA SER A 396 -8.27 -14.40 -3.25
C SER A 396 -7.30 -13.21 -3.20
N GLY A 397 -5.99 -13.43 -3.28
CA GLY A 397 -5.00 -12.36 -3.45
C GLY A 397 -3.95 -12.27 -2.33
N PHE A 398 -2.68 -12.06 -2.68
CA PHE A 398 -1.67 -11.46 -1.82
C PHE A 398 -2.02 -10.00 -1.54
N MET A 399 -1.73 -9.52 -0.33
CA MET A 399 -2.18 -8.20 0.13
C MET A 399 -1.01 -7.28 0.47
N GLY A 400 0.11 -7.86 0.92
CA GLY A 400 1.35 -7.12 1.11
C GLY A 400 2.31 -7.80 2.08
N VAL A 401 3.45 -7.14 2.27
CA VAL A 401 4.55 -7.58 3.13
C VAL A 401 5.02 -6.46 4.01
N THR A 402 5.60 -6.85 5.14
CA THR A 402 6.11 -5.92 6.11
C THR A 402 7.14 -6.54 7.05
N LEU A 403 7.78 -5.74 7.93
CA LEU A 403 8.78 -6.23 8.89
C LEU A 403 8.32 -6.21 10.34
N ASP A 404 8.47 -7.36 10.95
CA ASP A 404 8.71 -7.60 12.36
C ASP A 404 9.22 -6.53 13.33
N SER A 405 8.98 -6.67 14.64
CA SER A 405 9.83 -6.05 15.67
C SER A 405 11.25 -6.63 15.68
N ASP A 406 11.40 -7.90 15.26
CA ASP A 406 12.68 -8.57 15.06
C ASP A 406 13.18 -8.40 13.61
N GLU A 407 12.59 -7.48 12.85
CA GLU A 407 12.86 -7.18 11.44
C GLU A 407 12.71 -8.38 10.49
N LYS A 408 11.88 -9.39 10.83
CA LYS A 408 11.56 -10.50 9.93
C LYS A 408 10.38 -10.17 9.01
N PRO A 409 10.38 -10.65 7.75
CA PRO A 409 9.27 -10.42 6.83
C PRO A 409 8.01 -11.16 7.28
N VAL A 410 6.90 -10.42 7.27
CA VAL A 410 5.55 -10.89 7.51
C VAL A 410 4.72 -10.59 6.27
N MET A 411 4.14 -11.62 5.67
CA MET A 411 3.23 -11.49 4.53
C MET A 411 1.78 -11.62 4.97
N ALA A 412 0.91 -10.85 4.32
CA ALA A 412 -0.54 -10.98 4.43
C ALA A 412 -1.15 -11.36 3.07
N GLY A 413 -2.12 -12.27 3.09
CA GLY A 413 -2.86 -12.71 1.90
C GLY A 413 -4.28 -13.17 2.26
N VAL A 414 -5.12 -13.45 1.27
CA VAL A 414 -6.48 -13.99 1.44
C VAL A 414 -6.66 -15.32 0.70
N SER A 415 -7.27 -16.29 1.37
CA SER A 415 -7.71 -17.56 0.79
C SER A 415 -9.11 -17.91 1.28
N LYS A 416 -10.06 -18.16 0.36
CA LYS A 416 -11.47 -18.51 0.68
C LYS A 416 -12.10 -17.62 1.76
N LYS A 417 -11.93 -16.29 1.65
CA LYS A 417 -12.41 -15.29 2.64
C LYS A 417 -11.77 -15.44 4.03
N ARG A 418 -10.52 -15.90 4.08
CA ARG A 418 -9.69 -15.94 5.28
C ARG A 418 -8.35 -15.27 5.02
N PHE A 419 -7.93 -14.39 5.90
CA PHE A 419 -6.56 -13.91 5.94
C PHE A 419 -5.60 -15.03 6.32
N LEU A 420 -4.44 -14.94 5.70
CA LEU A 420 -3.26 -15.67 6.05
C LEU A 420 -2.20 -14.66 6.46
N LEU A 421 -1.65 -14.81 7.66
CA LEU A 421 -0.44 -14.13 8.07
C LEU A 421 0.70 -15.15 8.11
N LEU A 422 1.75 -14.91 7.34
CA LEU A 422 2.95 -15.74 7.31
C LEU A 422 4.11 -14.94 7.89
N ARG A 423 4.58 -15.36 9.05
CA ARG A 423 5.81 -14.85 9.65
C ARG A 423 6.93 -15.82 9.29
N ASN A 424 7.99 -15.32 8.64
CA ASN A 424 9.18 -16.13 8.44
C ASN A 424 9.82 -16.41 9.81
N PRO A 425 10.04 -17.69 10.21
CA PRO A 425 10.51 -18.06 11.54
C PRO A 425 11.83 -17.45 11.99
#